data_AF-A0A679K6A7-F1
#
_entry.id   AF-A0A679K6A7-F1
#
_cell.length_a   1.000
_cell.length_b   1.000
_cell.length_c   1.000
_cell.angle_alpha   90.00
_cell.angle_beta   90.00
_cell.angle_gamma   90.00
#
_symmetry.space_group_name_H-M   'P 1'
#
loop_
_entity.id
_entity.type
_entity.pdbx_description
1 polymer ?
#
loop_
_entity_poly.entity_id
_entity_poly.type
_entity_poly.pdbx_seq_one_letter_code
_entity_poly.pdbx_strand_id
1 'polypeptide(L)'
;MTSNDEIEFASLFAATRYGQSAKSEARIQAERRAVMTDKQRSRGGRARSVQMNYRCTPAHKALISGLSEHMDVSAADMFEEAVALLAKKKGYKGASDAS
;
A
#
# COMPACT_ATOMS: atom_id res chain seq x y z
N MET A 1 -18.88 -15.49 48.69
CA MET A 1 -18.13 -14.33 49.20
C MET A 1 -16.73 -14.47 48.66
N THR A 2 -16.41 -13.77 47.57
CA THR A 2 -15.03 -13.64 47.09
C THR A 2 -14.25 -12.84 48.13
N SER A 3 -13.06 -13.30 48.50
CA SER A 3 -12.26 -12.66 49.54
C SER A 3 -11.81 -11.27 49.05
N ASN A 4 -11.58 -10.33 49.97
CA ASN A 4 -11.09 -8.99 49.61
C ASN A 4 -9.78 -9.04 48.82
N ASP A 5 -8.95 -10.06 49.05
CA ASP A 5 -7.70 -10.31 48.31
C ASP A 5 -7.95 -10.66 46.83
N GLU A 6 -9.02 -11.39 46.51
CA GLU A 6 -9.38 -11.70 45.12
C GLU A 6 -9.86 -10.46 44.37
N ILE A 7 -10.56 -9.56 45.07
CA ILE A 7 -11.03 -8.27 44.52
C ILE A 7 -9.84 -7.34 44.27
N GLU A 8 -8.87 -7.29 45.19
CA GLU A 8 -7.65 -6.49 45.05
C GLU A 8 -6.75 -7.03 43.93
N PHE A 9 -6.58 -8.36 43.85
CA PHE A 9 -5.84 -8.99 42.76
C PHE A 9 -6.50 -8.73 41.39
N ALA A 10 -7.81 -8.88 41.28
CA ALA A 10 -8.55 -8.60 40.04
C ALA A 10 -8.47 -7.11 39.63
N SER A 11 -8.39 -6.20 40.60
CA SER A 11 -8.25 -4.76 40.34
C SER A 11 -6.93 -4.38 39.68
N LEU A 12 -5.86 -5.18 39.85
CA LEU A 12 -4.59 -4.99 39.15
C LEU A 12 -4.68 -5.28 37.64
N PHE A 13 -5.66 -6.10 37.23
CA PHE A 13 -5.94 -6.45 35.84
C PHE A 13 -7.06 -5.65 35.20
N ALA A 14 -7.76 -4.81 35.97
CA ALA A 14 -8.83 -3.96 35.50
C ALA A 14 -8.28 -2.82 34.61
N ALA A 15 -8.05 -3.14 33.34
CA ALA A 15 -8.10 -2.31 32.12
C ALA A 15 -7.34 -0.96 32.03
N THR A 16 -6.87 -0.35 33.12
CA THR A 16 -6.22 0.98 33.12
C THR A 16 -4.69 0.91 33.16
N ARG A 17 -4.08 -0.25 33.45
CA ARG A 17 -2.62 -0.44 33.46
C ARG A 17 -2.05 -1.17 32.24
N TYR A 18 -2.85 -1.95 31.52
CA TYR A 18 -2.43 -2.54 30.25
C TYR A 18 -2.71 -1.51 29.16
N GLY A 19 -1.65 -1.06 28.48
CA GLY A 19 -1.68 0.08 27.57
C GLY A 19 -2.91 0.06 26.65
N GLN A 20 -3.65 1.16 26.62
CA GLN A 20 -4.83 1.36 25.77
C GLN A 20 -4.53 0.84 24.35
N SER A 21 -5.33 -0.13 23.87
CA SER A 21 -5.13 -0.80 22.58
C SER A 21 -4.99 0.17 21.39
N ALA A 22 -5.67 1.32 21.47
CA ALA A 22 -5.56 2.39 20.48
C ALA A 22 -4.13 2.94 20.33
N LYS A 23 -3.37 3.04 21.43
CA LYS A 23 -1.97 3.48 21.38
C LYS A 23 -1.05 2.42 20.79
N SER A 24 -1.35 1.13 20.99
CA SER A 24 -0.58 0.05 20.38
C SER A 24 -0.79 -0.04 18.86
N GLU A 25 -2.00 0.15 18.34
CA GLU A 25 -2.24 0.09 16.90
C GLU A 25 -1.57 1.25 16.15
N ALA A 26 -1.68 2.47 16.69
CA ALA A 26 -0.99 3.63 16.13
C ALA A 26 0.54 3.44 16.14
N ARG A 27 1.08 2.85 17.22
CA ARG A 27 2.52 2.53 17.32
C ARG A 27 2.94 1.46 16.33
N ILE A 28 2.16 0.38 16.18
CA ILE A 28 2.42 -0.69 15.20
C ILE A 28 2.38 -0.13 13.78
N GLN A 29 1.45 0.77 13.45
CA GLN A 29 1.41 1.42 12.14
C GLN A 29 2.62 2.34 11.91
N ALA A 30 3.02 3.10 12.94
CA ALA A 30 4.20 3.95 12.86
C ALA A 30 5.49 3.14 12.68
N GLU A 31 5.64 2.04 13.43
CA GLU A 31 6.74 1.08 13.29
C GLU A 31 6.75 0.47 11.88
N ARG A 32 5.59 0.05 11.35
CA ARG A 32 5.47 -0.44 9.96
C ARG A 32 5.89 0.60 8.92
N ARG A 33 5.50 1.87 9.09
CA ARG A 33 5.86 2.97 8.17
C ARG A 33 7.35 3.34 8.27
N ALA A 34 7.94 3.21 9.45
CA ALA A 34 9.36 3.47 9.67
C ALA A 34 10.26 2.40 9.02
N VAL A 35 9.79 1.15 8.96
CA VAL A 35 10.52 0.03 8.34
C VAL A 35 10.33 -0.03 6.82
N MET A 36 9.33 0.66 6.27
CA MET A 36 9.12 0.71 4.82
C MET A 36 10.24 1.47 4.11
N THR A 37 10.80 0.85 3.07
CA THR A 37 11.74 1.50 2.15
C THR A 37 11.04 2.63 1.38
N ASP A 38 11.80 3.59 0.84
CA ASP A 38 11.21 4.72 0.08
C ASP A 38 10.33 4.24 -1.09
N LYS A 39 10.70 3.11 -1.71
CA LYS A 39 9.91 2.40 -2.74
C LYS A 39 8.57 1.87 -2.23
N GLN A 40 8.49 1.43 -0.98
CA GLN A 40 7.24 0.97 -0.36
C GLN A 40 6.39 2.16 0.11
N ARG A 41 7.03 3.24 0.56
CA ARG A 41 6.36 4.48 0.98
C ARG A 41 5.68 5.18 -0.19
N SER A 42 6.36 5.27 -1.35
CA SER A 42 5.81 5.91 -2.56
C SER A 42 4.61 5.13 -3.14
N ARG A 43 4.59 3.81 -3.01
CA ARG A 43 3.47 2.95 -3.44
C ARG A 43 2.18 3.14 -2.64
N GLY A 44 2.27 3.61 -1.39
CA GLY A 44 1.10 3.80 -0.52
C GLY A 44 0.14 4.91 -0.98
N GLY A 45 0.55 5.79 -1.90
CA GLY A 45 -0.24 6.95 -2.32
C GLY A 45 -1.24 6.70 -3.46
N ARG A 46 -1.12 5.61 -4.23
CA ARG A 46 -1.99 5.32 -5.39
C ARG A 46 -2.68 3.96 -5.22
N ALA A 47 -3.87 3.97 -4.64
CA ALA A 47 -4.69 2.77 -4.55
C ALA A 47 -5.22 2.40 -5.95
N ARG A 48 -4.55 1.46 -6.63
CA ARG A 48 -5.02 0.91 -7.89
C ARG A 48 -6.20 -0.04 -7.61
N SER A 49 -7.39 0.31 -8.08
CA SER A 49 -8.63 -0.46 -7.87
C SER A 49 -9.04 -1.30 -9.09
N VAL A 50 -8.48 -1.02 -10.26
CA VAL A 50 -8.86 -1.66 -11.53
C VAL A 50 -7.76 -2.60 -12.00
N GLN A 51 -8.15 -3.82 -12.37
CA GLN A 51 -7.25 -4.81 -12.98
C GLN A 51 -7.23 -4.64 -14.50
N MET A 52 -6.04 -4.60 -15.10
CA MET A 52 -5.85 -4.59 -16.55
C MET A 52 -5.27 -5.93 -17.01
N ASN A 53 -6.04 -6.70 -17.78
CA ASN A 53 -5.62 -7.97 -18.37
C ASN A 53 -5.22 -7.76 -19.82
N TYR A 54 -4.04 -8.23 -20.23
CA TYR A 54 -3.60 -8.18 -21.62
C TYR A 54 -2.83 -9.43 -22.03
N ARG A 55 -2.82 -9.73 -23.33
CA ARG A 55 -2.03 -10.80 -23.93
C ARG A 55 -0.80 -10.20 -24.61
N CYS A 56 0.35 -10.84 -24.47
CA CYS A 56 1.57 -10.44 -25.16
C CYS A 56 2.45 -11.66 -25.47
N THR A 57 3.47 -11.45 -26.30
CA THR A 57 4.49 -12.46 -26.56
C THR A 57 5.42 -12.62 -25.34
N PRO A 58 6.08 -13.78 -25.17
CA PRO A 58 7.04 -13.99 -24.08
C PRO A 58 8.18 -12.97 -24.08
N ALA A 59 8.68 -12.62 -25.28
CA ALA A 59 9.74 -11.62 -25.44
C ALA A 59 9.31 -10.24 -24.93
N HIS A 60 8.07 -9.84 -25.19
CA HIS A 60 7.55 -8.56 -24.72
C HIS A 60 7.39 -8.53 -23.19
N LYS A 61 6.92 -9.62 -22.58
CA LYS A 61 6.83 -9.74 -21.13
C LYS A 61 8.20 -9.61 -20.45
N ALA A 62 9.23 -10.25 -21.01
CA ALA A 62 10.60 -10.15 -20.50
C ALA A 62 11.13 -8.70 -20.56
N LEU A 63 10.86 -8.01 -21.67
CA LEU A 63 11.23 -6.61 -21.86
C LEU A 63 10.57 -5.68 -20.83
N ILE A 64 9.29 -5.89 -20.52
CA ILE A 64 8.59 -5.11 -19.48
C ILE A 64 9.20 -5.35 -18.10
N SER A 65 9.52 -6.59 -17.75
CA SER A 65 10.17 -6.90 -16.46
C SER A 65 11.50 -6.15 -16.34
N GLY A 66 12.37 -6.32 -17.35
CA GLY A 66 13.69 -5.70 -17.36
C GLY A 66 13.65 -4.18 -17.33
N LEU A 67 12.72 -3.56 -18.07
CA LEU A 67 12.53 -2.10 -18.03
C LEU A 67 12.03 -1.62 -16.67
N SER A 68 11.06 -2.32 -16.07
CA SER A 68 10.52 -1.95 -14.76
C SER A 68 11.59 -2.04 -13.66
N GLU A 69 12.45 -3.06 -13.74
CA GLU A 69 13.57 -3.25 -12.82
C GLU A 69 14.64 -2.16 -13.00
N HIS A 70 15.03 -1.88 -14.25
CA HIS A 70 16.00 -0.84 -14.56
C HIS A 70 15.55 0.56 -14.11
N MET A 71 14.25 0.85 -14.23
CA MET A 71 13.66 2.14 -13.82
C MET A 71 13.27 2.19 -12.33
N ASP A 72 13.43 1.08 -11.60
CA ASP A 72 13.00 0.90 -10.20
C ASP A 72 11.49 1.17 -9.94
N VAL A 73 10.65 1.09 -10.97
CA VAL A 73 9.20 1.33 -10.87
C VAL A 73 8.41 0.03 -10.96
N SER A 74 7.13 0.05 -10.58
CA SER A 74 6.26 -1.10 -10.89
C SER A 74 5.87 -1.08 -12.37
N ALA A 75 5.60 -2.26 -12.95
CA ALA A 75 5.11 -2.34 -14.33
C ALA A 75 3.84 -1.50 -14.54
N ALA A 76 2.98 -1.38 -13.52
CA ALA A 76 1.79 -0.54 -13.57
C ALA A 76 2.13 0.96 -13.67
N ASP A 77 3.09 1.46 -12.88
CA ASP A 77 3.56 2.85 -12.99
C ASP A 77 4.12 3.13 -14.39
N MET A 78 4.93 2.21 -14.89
CA MET A 78 5.49 2.30 -16.25
C MET A 78 4.39 2.36 -17.32
N PHE A 79 3.35 1.51 -17.21
CA PHE A 79 2.24 1.52 -18.16
C PHE A 79 1.42 2.81 -18.10
N GLU A 80 1.09 3.30 -16.90
CA GLU A 80 0.38 4.57 -16.72
C GLU A 80 1.16 5.73 -17.38
N GLU A 81 2.47 5.79 -17.17
CA GLU A 81 3.35 6.80 -17.78
C GLU A 81 3.44 6.64 -19.31
N ALA A 82 3.65 5.42 -19.80
CA ALA A 82 3.78 5.13 -21.23
C ALA A 82 2.51 5.50 -22.00
N VAL A 83 1.33 5.21 -21.45
CA VAL A 83 0.03 5.56 -22.06
C VAL A 83 -0.15 7.08 -22.09
N ALA A 84 0.18 7.79 -21.01
CA ALA A 84 0.09 9.25 -20.96
C ALA A 84 1.01 9.92 -22.01
N LEU A 85 2.25 9.44 -22.13
CA LEU A 85 3.21 9.92 -23.13
C LEU A 85 2.72 9.63 -24.56
N LEU A 86 2.18 8.45 -24.80
CA LEU A 86 1.63 8.07 -26.10
C LEU A 86 0.44 8.94 -26.48
N ALA A 87 -0.48 9.19 -25.54
CA ALA A 87 -1.64 10.07 -25.74
C ALA A 87 -1.21 11.48 -26.13
N LYS A 88 -0.27 12.07 -25.37
CA LYS A 88 0.30 13.40 -25.67
C LYS A 88 0.96 13.43 -27.06
N LYS A 89 1.79 12.43 -27.37
CA LYS A 89 2.49 12.32 -28.66
C LYS A 89 1.53 12.17 -29.84
N LYS A 90 0.39 11.51 -29.64
CA LYS A 90 -0.63 11.30 -30.68
C LYS A 90 -1.71 12.37 -30.69
N GLY A 91 -1.64 13.36 -29.80
CA GLY A 91 -2.68 14.40 -29.67
C GLY A 91 -4.04 13.84 -29.23
N TYR A 92 -4.06 12.70 -28.55
CA TYR A 92 -5.28 12.10 -28.04
C TYR A 92 -5.77 12.89 -26.82
N LYS A 93 -6.95 13.51 -26.92
CA LYS A 93 -7.52 14.42 -25.90
C LYS A 93 -8.37 13.71 -24.83
N GLY A 94 -8.40 12.38 -24.83
CA GLY A 94 -9.15 11.59 -23.85
C GLY A 94 -10.53 11.15 -24.33
N ALA A 95 -11.04 10.08 -23.71
CA ALA A 95 -12.48 9.81 -23.62
C ALA A 95 -13.01 10.74 -22.52
N SER A 96 -14.04 11.53 -22.80
CA SER A 96 -14.69 12.42 -21.82
C SER A 96 -14.99 11.66 -20.53
N ASP A 97 -14.62 12.26 -19.39
CA ASP A 97 -14.77 11.74 -18.03
C ASP A 97 -16.06 10.90 -17.86
N ALA A 98 -15.90 9.58 -17.76
CA ALA A 98 -16.97 8.73 -17.23
C ALA A 98 -16.83 8.75 -15.71
N SER A 99 -17.75 9.49 -15.10
CA SER A 99 -17.95 9.70 -13.67
C SER A 99 -18.09 8.40 -12.89
#